data_AF-A0A5C6D0P7-F1
#
_entry.id   AF-A0A5C6D0P7-F1
#
_cell.length_a   1.000
_cell.length_b   1.000
_cell.length_c   1.000
_cell.angle_alpha   90.00
_cell.angle_beta   90.00
_cell.angle_gamma   90.00
#
_symmetry.space_group_name_H-M   'P 1'
#
loop_
_entity.id
_entity.type
_entity.pdbx_description
1 polymer ?
#
loop_
_entity_poly.entity_id
_entity_poly.type
_entity_poly.pdbx_seq_one_letter_code
_entity_poly.pdbx_strand_id
1 'polypeptide(L)'
;MRSDSHGAMLPGFLSEQNSNPSRAGTYIFSATGCRAEQAGIVRIFRLGNSSMHIKIRYIAYRLATHKSLKRAITNCLRSLSISLCFLPGLSAAEATTWKELIGYDRLVSMVGSSLPNGNGVPISIVEAGGTPPVVYYPDTTDADFQADSDPLSAAVSFVDGTGLKGNGNSGHATNQANNFFGNTASVAPGANTVTVYEAGAYLSNILRATTSATPNAQDFRVQNHSWIGTYDNTPATPPTASEIANDVSALRHFDFMINRDNVTAVVGLNNNTNSLPRLLSQSYNSIAVGRTDGIHSSGLTDLVDYGLGRSKPDIVAPRTTTSAATSSLSSVATFLHSAVAGTNAAKSEVMKAILMAGATKSEFLSWTQGFDPADHSMVRNPLDETYGAGQVSAYNSYVITQGGRFAGSDSTPTPVATHGWDYQTITSGNELKYLISVPMGSLATELSILLDWNVDVSAGLNSQTLADFSLELKDSFGQSLQSSDSSVDNVEHIYLKNLVPGDYTLTLSSNMTHDFGLAWRTSLLYDFPSADFDEDGDVDGRDFLTWQRGYGTLIGASHSEGDADGDGDVDIDDIMLFKAQYGPPAQLASALTFAVPEPSSAVLLTGGLLAFLLRRRHRV
;
A
#
# COMPACT_ATOMS: atom_id res chain seq x y z
N MET A 1 19.12 -65.68 -53.96
CA MET A 1 19.09 -66.87 -53.09
C MET A 1 17.97 -66.63 -52.09
N ARG A 2 16.78 -67.21 -52.35
CA ARG A 2 16.13 -68.27 -51.51
C ARG A 2 16.00 -67.82 -50.03
N SER A 3 14.84 -67.83 -49.37
CA SER A 3 13.59 -68.54 -49.63
C SER A 3 12.59 -68.26 -48.49
N ASP A 4 11.31 -68.12 -48.86
CA ASP A 4 10.11 -68.70 -48.20
C ASP A 4 9.62 -68.09 -46.85
N SER A 5 8.34 -67.93 -46.51
CA SER A 5 6.97 -67.98 -47.07
C SER A 5 6.03 -68.61 -46.02
N HIS A 6 4.78 -68.12 -45.97
CA HIS A 6 3.57 -68.65 -45.28
C HIS A 6 3.37 -68.20 -43.83
N GLY A 7 2.21 -67.70 -43.38
CA GLY A 7 0.81 -67.85 -43.85
C GLY A 7 0.00 -68.42 -42.67
N ALA A 8 -0.76 -67.63 -41.91
CA ALA A 8 -2.20 -67.33 -42.07
C ALA A 8 -3.00 -67.89 -40.87
N MET A 9 -3.89 -67.08 -40.27
CA MET A 9 -5.28 -67.42 -39.86
C MET A 9 -5.93 -66.28 -39.03
N LEU A 10 -7.02 -65.72 -39.58
CA LEU A 10 -8.13 -65.01 -38.92
C LEU A 10 -9.26 -66.05 -38.66
N PRO A 11 -10.29 -65.88 -37.77
CA PRO A 11 -11.25 -64.74 -37.81
C PRO A 11 -12.07 -64.35 -36.54
N GLY A 12 -12.72 -63.17 -36.61
CA GLY A 12 -14.03 -62.83 -35.96
C GLY A 12 -13.99 -62.37 -34.49
N PHE A 13 -14.77 -61.42 -33.97
CA PHE A 13 -16.01 -60.72 -34.36
C PHE A 13 -16.15 -59.45 -33.45
N LEU A 14 -16.83 -58.40 -33.95
CA LEU A 14 -17.63 -57.33 -33.27
C LEU A 14 -16.94 -56.28 -32.37
N SER A 15 -16.96 -55.01 -32.81
CA SER A 15 -17.76 -53.86 -32.28
C SER A 15 -17.25 -53.34 -30.94
N GLU A 16 -16.84 -52.09 -30.76
CA GLU A 16 -17.63 -50.86 -30.93
C GLU A 16 -16.70 -49.65 -31.08
N GLN A 17 -17.20 -48.62 -31.76
CA GLN A 17 -16.70 -47.27 -31.62
C GLN A 17 -16.84 -46.81 -30.16
N ASN A 18 -15.80 -46.20 -29.61
CA ASN A 18 -15.98 -45.14 -28.63
C ASN A 18 -14.82 -44.16 -28.70
N SER A 19 -15.11 -43.02 -29.32
CA SER A 19 -14.44 -41.74 -29.11
C SER A 19 -14.57 -41.35 -27.64
N ASN A 20 -13.44 -41.14 -26.96
CA ASN A 20 -13.44 -40.55 -25.62
C ASN A 20 -12.27 -39.56 -25.48
N PRO A 21 -12.51 -38.24 -25.41
CA PRO A 21 -11.52 -37.27 -24.98
C PRO A 21 -11.89 -36.75 -23.58
N SER A 22 -11.26 -37.27 -22.53
CA SER A 22 -11.21 -36.59 -21.23
C SER A 22 -10.15 -37.21 -20.32
N ARG A 23 -8.92 -36.71 -20.40
CA ARG A 23 -8.01 -36.68 -19.24
C ARG A 23 -7.80 -35.21 -18.90
N ALA A 24 -8.68 -34.68 -18.06
CA ALA A 24 -8.39 -33.47 -17.32
C ALA A 24 -7.16 -33.75 -16.44
N GLY A 25 -6.15 -32.87 -16.53
CA GLY A 25 -4.95 -32.96 -15.71
C GLY A 25 -5.29 -32.92 -14.23
N THR A 26 -4.55 -33.66 -13.42
CA THR A 26 -4.66 -33.61 -11.96
C THR A 26 -3.97 -32.35 -11.48
N TYR A 27 -4.68 -31.43 -10.83
CA TYR A 27 -4.13 -30.17 -10.30
C TYR A 27 -3.84 -30.29 -8.80
N ILE A 28 -2.81 -29.61 -8.28
CA ILE A 28 -2.58 -29.45 -6.84
C ILE A 28 -2.94 -28.01 -6.45
N PHE A 29 -4.13 -27.85 -5.86
CA PHE A 29 -4.53 -26.61 -5.19
C PHE A 29 -4.36 -26.78 -3.68
N SER A 30 -3.69 -25.84 -3.02
CA SER A 30 -3.59 -25.80 -1.57
C SER A 30 -4.40 -24.63 -1.02
N ALA A 31 -5.58 -24.91 -0.49
CA ALA A 31 -6.26 -24.05 0.47
C ALA A 31 -6.02 -24.63 1.86
N THR A 32 -4.99 -24.17 2.57
CA THR A 32 -4.77 -24.62 3.94
C THR A 32 -5.86 -24.02 4.83
N GLY A 33 -6.86 -24.84 5.14
CA GLY A 33 -8.00 -24.48 5.97
C GLY A 33 -7.60 -24.19 7.42
N CYS A 34 -8.18 -23.11 7.94
CA CYS A 34 -8.17 -22.75 9.35
C CYS A 34 -8.94 -23.81 10.16
N ARG A 35 -8.25 -24.59 10.99
CA ARG A 35 -8.85 -25.15 12.20
C ARG A 35 -8.43 -24.27 13.37
N ALA A 36 -9.36 -23.47 13.87
CA ALA A 36 -9.23 -22.84 15.17
C ALA A 36 -9.36 -23.92 16.25
N GLU A 37 -8.24 -24.48 16.71
CA GLU A 37 -8.18 -25.15 18.00
C GLU A 37 -7.98 -24.08 19.08
N GLN A 38 -9.07 -23.75 19.77
CA GLN A 38 -9.00 -23.13 21.09
C GLN A 38 -8.27 -24.10 22.04
N ALA A 39 -7.00 -23.84 22.33
CA ALA A 39 -6.26 -24.48 23.40
C ALA A 39 -5.59 -23.41 24.27
N GLY A 40 -5.86 -23.49 25.58
CA GLY A 40 -5.69 -22.41 26.54
C GLY A 40 -4.25 -21.99 26.82
N ILE A 41 -4.06 -20.67 26.92
CA ILE A 41 -2.86 -20.07 27.50
C ILE A 41 -2.92 -20.25 29.02
N VAL A 42 -2.20 -21.25 29.51
CA VAL A 42 -1.84 -21.40 30.92
C VAL A 42 -0.72 -20.41 31.23
N ARG A 43 -0.98 -19.55 32.21
CA ARG A 43 -0.05 -18.60 32.83
C ARG A 43 1.27 -19.26 33.24
N ILE A 44 2.39 -18.69 32.81
CA ILE A 44 3.68 -18.79 33.51
C ILE A 44 4.22 -17.37 33.74
N PHE A 45 3.94 -16.81 34.91
CA PHE A 45 4.76 -15.76 35.52
C PHE A 45 5.22 -16.29 36.87
N ARG A 46 6.51 -16.59 37.01
CA ARG A 46 7.17 -16.85 38.30
C ARG A 46 8.07 -15.66 38.64
N LEU A 47 7.60 -14.93 39.66
CA LEU A 47 8.31 -14.40 40.84
C LEU A 47 9.61 -13.60 40.68
N GLY A 48 9.58 -12.35 41.18
CA GLY A 48 10.76 -11.69 41.75
C GLY A 48 10.60 -10.20 42.08
N ASN A 49 9.95 -9.84 43.21
CA ASN A 49 10.49 -8.87 44.21
C ASN A 49 9.44 -8.45 45.27
N SER A 50 9.46 -9.13 46.41
CA SER A 50 8.69 -8.82 47.61
C SER A 50 9.49 -7.97 48.59
N SER A 51 9.80 -6.71 48.26
CA SER A 51 10.53 -5.81 49.19
C SER A 51 10.05 -4.35 49.21
N MET A 52 9.11 -3.94 48.34
CA MET A 52 8.68 -2.54 48.25
C MET A 52 7.37 -2.22 49.00
N HIS A 53 6.55 -3.23 49.31
CA HIS A 53 5.23 -3.05 49.94
C HIS A 53 5.26 -2.84 51.47
N ILE A 54 6.38 -3.11 52.15
CA ILE A 54 6.48 -2.98 53.62
C ILE A 54 7.01 -1.59 54.05
N LYS A 55 7.75 -0.88 53.18
CA LYS A 55 8.28 0.47 53.51
C LYS A 55 7.25 1.59 53.37
N ILE A 56 6.21 1.43 52.55
CA ILE A 56 5.17 2.46 52.35
C ILE A 56 4.21 2.55 53.54
N ARG A 57 3.91 1.41 54.22
CA ARG A 57 3.00 1.40 55.38
C ARG A 57 3.61 2.04 56.64
N TYR A 58 4.93 2.09 56.77
CA TYR A 58 5.60 2.67 57.94
C TYR A 58 5.69 4.21 57.88
N ILE A 59 5.71 4.79 56.68
CA ILE A 59 5.73 6.25 56.45
C ILE A 59 4.33 6.85 56.67
N ALA A 60 3.27 6.14 56.24
CA ALA A 60 1.88 6.57 56.43
C ALA A 60 1.47 6.69 57.92
N TYR A 61 2.06 5.88 58.80
CA TYR A 61 1.74 5.92 60.24
C TYR A 61 2.38 7.11 60.98
N ARG A 62 3.54 7.63 60.52
CA ARG A 62 4.20 8.79 61.15
C ARG A 62 3.67 10.15 60.70
N LEU A 63 2.91 10.23 59.61
CA LEU A 63 2.34 11.49 59.11
C LEU A 63 1.02 11.90 59.81
N ALA A 64 0.45 11.04 60.65
CA ALA A 64 -0.87 11.26 61.26
C ALA A 64 -0.88 12.11 62.55
N THR A 65 0.26 12.59 63.07
CA THR A 65 0.32 13.24 64.41
C THR A 65 0.66 14.73 64.42
N HIS A 66 0.81 15.41 63.28
CA HIS A 66 1.11 16.85 63.25
C HIS A 66 -0.15 17.73 63.00
N LYS A 67 -0.57 18.48 64.04
CA LYS A 67 -1.73 19.40 63.99
C LYS A 67 -1.59 20.55 62.97
N SER A 68 -0.39 20.91 62.53
CA SER A 68 -0.15 21.96 61.53
C SER A 68 -0.37 21.52 60.07
N LEU A 69 -0.45 20.21 59.80
CA LEU A 69 -0.67 19.68 58.45
C LEU A 69 -2.17 19.59 58.08
N LYS A 70 -3.06 19.56 59.08
CA LYS A 70 -4.53 19.50 58.87
C LYS A 70 -5.10 20.75 58.17
N ARG A 71 -4.51 21.94 58.37
CA ARG A 71 -4.95 23.17 57.68
C ARG A 71 -4.47 23.26 56.23
N ALA A 72 -3.31 22.70 55.90
CA ALA A 72 -2.83 22.63 54.51
C ALA A 72 -3.62 21.60 53.68
N ILE A 73 -3.99 20.46 54.28
CA ILE A 73 -4.78 19.42 53.60
C ILE A 73 -6.24 19.83 53.39
N THR A 74 -6.85 20.60 54.29
CA THR A 74 -8.26 21.02 54.16
C THR A 74 -8.47 22.08 53.05
N ASN A 75 -7.47 22.92 52.76
CA ASN A 75 -7.53 23.87 51.64
C ASN A 75 -7.15 23.22 50.30
N CYS A 76 -6.30 22.19 50.30
CA CYS A 76 -5.99 21.42 49.09
C CYS A 76 -7.16 20.50 48.67
N LEU A 77 -7.95 20.00 49.63
CA LEU A 77 -9.09 19.11 49.36
C LEU A 77 -10.37 19.83 48.88
N ARG A 78 -10.49 21.16 48.97
CA ARG A 78 -11.63 21.89 48.38
C ARG A 78 -11.44 22.24 46.90
N SER A 79 -10.21 22.24 46.40
CA SER A 79 -9.91 22.42 44.97
C SER A 79 -9.83 21.10 44.20
N LEU A 80 -9.95 19.95 44.88
CA LEU A 80 -9.86 18.62 44.26
C LEU A 80 -11.21 17.90 44.11
N SER A 81 -12.33 18.55 44.47
CA SER A 81 -13.67 17.93 44.46
C SER A 81 -14.55 18.31 43.26
N ILE A 82 -14.03 19.03 42.27
CA ILE A 82 -14.72 19.29 40.98
C ILE A 82 -14.05 18.54 39.79
N SER A 83 -12.87 17.94 39.98
CA SER A 83 -12.14 17.24 38.89
C SER A 83 -12.14 15.71 38.98
N LEU A 84 -13.03 15.10 39.76
CA LEU A 84 -13.10 13.64 39.93
C LEU A 84 -14.41 13.01 39.42
N CYS A 85 -14.96 13.53 38.31
CA CYS A 85 -16.05 12.89 37.56
C CYS A 85 -15.77 12.68 36.06
N PHE A 86 -14.53 12.90 35.62
CA PHE A 86 -14.07 12.51 34.28
C PHE A 86 -12.74 11.77 34.41
N LEU A 87 -12.77 10.61 35.08
CA LEU A 87 -11.84 9.55 34.69
C LEU A 87 -12.47 8.93 33.44
N PRO A 88 -11.89 9.07 32.24
CA PRO A 88 -12.29 8.19 31.16
C PRO A 88 -12.05 6.78 31.70
N GLY A 89 -13.07 5.93 31.61
CA GLY A 89 -12.85 4.50 31.78
C GLY A 89 -11.62 4.15 30.93
N LEU A 90 -10.71 3.36 31.48
CA LEU A 90 -9.74 2.65 30.64
C LEU A 90 -10.58 1.78 29.69
N SER A 91 -10.97 2.35 28.55
CA SER A 91 -11.32 1.56 27.40
C SER A 91 -10.07 0.77 27.07
N ALA A 92 -10.21 -0.55 26.89
CA ALA A 92 -9.20 -1.26 26.13
C ALA A 92 -9.00 -0.46 24.84
N ALA A 93 -7.74 -0.17 24.48
CA ALA A 93 -7.46 0.35 23.15
C ALA A 93 -8.12 -0.62 22.16
N GLU A 94 -9.08 -0.13 21.37
CA GLU A 94 -9.66 -0.93 20.31
C GLU A 94 -8.52 -1.36 19.39
N ALA A 95 -8.55 -2.63 18.95
CA ALA A 95 -7.53 -3.10 18.02
C ALA A 95 -7.68 -2.31 16.71
N THR A 96 -6.61 -1.61 16.31
CA THR A 96 -6.54 -0.86 15.05
C THR A 96 -7.04 -1.74 13.90
N THR A 97 -8.04 -1.26 13.18
CA THR A 97 -8.65 -2.05 12.10
C THR A 97 -7.74 -2.02 10.87
N TRP A 98 -7.91 -2.98 9.95
CA TRP A 98 -7.16 -2.92 8.70
C TRP A 98 -7.53 -1.70 7.85
N LYS A 99 -8.78 -1.20 7.96
CA LYS A 99 -9.26 0.02 7.25
C LYS A 99 -8.54 1.26 7.77
N GLU A 100 -8.31 1.34 9.07
CA GLU A 100 -7.50 2.37 9.70
C GLU A 100 -6.03 2.29 9.23
N LEU A 101 -5.44 1.09 9.20
CA LEU A 101 -4.04 0.88 8.77
C LEU A 101 -3.77 1.27 7.31
N ILE A 102 -4.78 1.23 6.44
CA ILE A 102 -4.66 1.67 5.03
C ILE A 102 -5.16 3.11 4.82
N GLY A 103 -5.53 3.82 5.88
CA GLY A 103 -6.04 5.19 5.82
C GLY A 103 -7.45 5.33 5.22
N TYR A 104 -8.22 4.24 5.09
CA TYR A 104 -9.59 4.32 4.57
C TYR A 104 -10.53 5.06 5.53
N ASP A 105 -10.40 4.85 6.84
CA ASP A 105 -11.22 5.55 7.82
C ASP A 105 -10.94 7.07 7.84
N ARG A 106 -9.70 7.48 7.51
CA ARG A 106 -9.32 8.89 7.25
C ARG A 106 -10.08 9.44 6.03
N LEU A 107 -10.14 8.68 4.93
CA LEU A 107 -10.93 9.10 3.76
C LEU A 107 -12.43 9.23 4.10
N VAL A 108 -12.98 8.32 4.89
CA VAL A 108 -14.39 8.37 5.29
C VAL A 108 -14.68 9.62 6.13
N SER A 109 -13.79 10.01 7.04
CA SER A 109 -13.98 11.22 7.85
C SER A 109 -13.88 12.50 7.03
N MET A 110 -12.96 12.55 6.06
CA MET A 110 -12.73 13.73 5.22
C MET A 110 -13.76 13.91 4.11
N VAL A 111 -14.09 12.83 3.38
CA VAL A 111 -14.92 12.88 2.17
C VAL A 111 -16.39 12.55 2.45
N GLY A 112 -16.67 11.78 3.50
CA GLY A 112 -18.02 11.38 3.87
C GLY A 112 -18.73 10.54 2.80
N SER A 113 -20.04 10.75 2.63
CA SER A 113 -20.89 9.93 1.74
C SER A 113 -20.56 10.03 0.25
N SER A 114 -19.73 10.99 -0.15
CA SER A 114 -19.29 11.15 -1.54
C SER A 114 -18.11 10.25 -1.89
N LEU A 115 -17.50 9.59 -0.90
CA LEU A 115 -16.39 8.67 -1.13
C LEU A 115 -16.85 7.52 -2.03
N PRO A 116 -16.11 7.20 -3.12
CA PRO A 116 -16.43 6.05 -3.95
C PRO A 116 -16.44 4.76 -3.15
N ASN A 117 -17.17 3.75 -3.63
CA ASN A 117 -17.38 2.51 -2.88
C ASN A 117 -17.39 1.26 -3.77
N GLY A 118 -16.88 1.35 -5.00
CA GLY A 118 -16.85 0.23 -5.95
C GLY A 118 -18.12 0.04 -6.79
N ASN A 119 -19.16 0.85 -6.58
CA ASN A 119 -20.40 0.75 -7.35
C ASN A 119 -20.16 0.88 -8.87
N GLY A 120 -20.76 -0.02 -9.65
CA GLY A 120 -20.64 -0.07 -11.10
C GLY A 120 -19.35 -0.69 -11.64
N VAL A 121 -18.43 -1.14 -10.78
CA VAL A 121 -17.19 -1.80 -11.20
C VAL A 121 -17.45 -3.30 -11.40
N PRO A 122 -17.28 -3.86 -12.62
CA PRO A 122 -17.47 -5.29 -12.84
C PRO A 122 -16.30 -6.08 -12.25
N ILE A 123 -16.61 -7.03 -11.37
CA ILE A 123 -15.61 -7.82 -10.65
C ILE A 123 -15.83 -9.32 -10.81
N SER A 124 -14.74 -10.08 -10.67
CA SER A 124 -14.82 -11.53 -10.53
C SER A 124 -13.92 -12.06 -9.43
N ILE A 125 -14.31 -13.18 -8.84
CA ILE A 125 -13.51 -13.95 -7.89
C ILE A 125 -13.25 -15.34 -8.48
N VAL A 126 -12.00 -15.78 -8.46
CA VAL A 126 -11.60 -17.12 -8.86
C VAL A 126 -11.08 -17.85 -7.64
N GLU A 127 -11.71 -18.97 -7.29
CA GLU A 127 -11.45 -19.70 -6.05
C GLU A 127 -11.12 -21.17 -6.31
N ALA A 128 -10.22 -21.73 -5.51
CA ALA A 128 -9.89 -23.15 -5.58
C ALA A 128 -11.07 -23.99 -5.09
N GLY A 129 -11.47 -25.00 -5.87
CA GLY A 129 -12.64 -25.82 -5.54
C GLY A 129 -12.35 -27.08 -4.70
N GLY A 130 -11.10 -27.33 -4.31
CA GLY A 130 -10.75 -28.46 -3.44
C GLY A 130 -11.02 -29.83 -4.06
N THR A 131 -11.21 -30.85 -3.21
CA THR A 131 -11.46 -32.23 -3.64
C THR A 131 -12.93 -32.48 -3.97
N PRO A 132 -13.27 -33.36 -4.93
CA PRO A 132 -14.65 -33.64 -5.30
C PRO A 132 -15.57 -34.05 -4.12
N PRO A 133 -16.82 -33.55 -4.05
CA PRO A 133 -17.40 -32.59 -4.98
C PRO A 133 -16.73 -31.22 -4.84
N VAL A 134 -16.45 -30.59 -5.98
CA VAL A 134 -15.69 -29.34 -6.06
C VAL A 134 -16.54 -28.19 -5.51
N VAL A 135 -16.07 -27.52 -4.47
CA VAL A 135 -16.79 -26.47 -3.72
C VAL A 135 -15.94 -25.20 -3.68
N TYR A 136 -16.40 -24.18 -4.38
CA TYR A 136 -15.66 -22.92 -4.61
C TYR A 136 -16.53 -21.67 -4.45
N TYR A 137 -17.84 -21.84 -4.33
CA TYR A 137 -18.81 -20.76 -4.38
C TYR A 137 -19.02 -20.14 -2.98
N PRO A 138 -19.07 -18.81 -2.82
CA PRO A 138 -19.40 -18.17 -1.55
C PRO A 138 -20.79 -18.55 -1.04
N ASP A 139 -20.95 -18.56 0.29
CA ASP A 139 -22.28 -18.61 0.90
C ASP A 139 -23.02 -17.29 0.67
N THR A 140 -23.90 -17.27 -0.32
CA THR A 140 -24.66 -16.06 -0.70
C THR A 140 -25.72 -15.67 0.33
N THR A 141 -25.89 -16.43 1.42
CA THR A 141 -26.80 -16.10 2.53
C THR A 141 -26.08 -15.39 3.69
N ASP A 142 -24.76 -15.20 3.59
CA ASP A 142 -24.01 -14.41 4.56
C ASP A 142 -24.62 -13.00 4.66
N ALA A 143 -24.72 -12.50 5.89
CA ALA A 143 -25.27 -11.19 6.19
C ALA A 143 -24.50 -10.09 5.47
N ASP A 144 -23.19 -10.24 5.25
CA ASP A 144 -22.35 -9.26 4.56
C ASP A 144 -22.66 -9.09 3.06
N PHE A 145 -23.54 -9.94 2.50
CA PHE A 145 -23.98 -9.86 1.10
C PHE A 145 -25.46 -9.48 0.94
N GLN A 146 -26.18 -9.30 2.04
CA GLN A 146 -27.60 -8.96 2.03
C GLN A 146 -27.81 -7.43 1.98
N ALA A 147 -28.98 -7.01 1.51
CA ALA A 147 -29.33 -5.60 1.38
C ALA A 147 -29.51 -4.86 2.73
N ASP A 148 -29.82 -5.60 3.80
CA ASP A 148 -30.08 -5.03 5.13
C ASP A 148 -28.80 -4.62 5.88
N SER A 149 -27.65 -5.11 5.44
CA SER A 149 -26.33 -4.70 5.91
C SER A 149 -25.61 -3.75 4.94
N ASP A 150 -26.19 -3.47 3.77
CA ASP A 150 -25.57 -2.65 2.71
C ASP A 150 -25.91 -1.16 2.87
N PRO A 151 -24.91 -0.25 2.92
CA PRO A 151 -25.16 1.19 2.84
C PRO A 151 -25.94 1.65 1.59
N LEU A 152 -25.96 0.85 0.51
CA LEU A 152 -26.73 1.12 -0.71
C LEU A 152 -28.08 0.37 -0.79
N SER A 153 -28.44 -0.42 0.25
CA SER A 153 -29.66 -1.21 0.31
C SER A 153 -29.85 -2.21 -0.86
N ALA A 154 -28.76 -2.76 -1.39
CA ALA A 154 -28.74 -3.74 -2.46
C ALA A 154 -27.97 -5.00 -2.05
N ALA A 155 -28.57 -6.17 -2.30
CA ALA A 155 -27.87 -7.44 -2.10
C ALA A 155 -26.87 -7.68 -3.24
N VAL A 156 -25.80 -8.43 -2.95
CA VAL A 156 -24.83 -8.84 -3.97
C VAL A 156 -25.47 -9.86 -4.92
N SER A 157 -25.39 -9.58 -6.22
CA SER A 157 -25.79 -10.45 -7.32
C SER A 157 -24.62 -11.33 -7.75
N PHE A 158 -24.65 -12.59 -7.34
CA PHE A 158 -23.66 -13.59 -7.72
C PHE A 158 -24.01 -14.33 -9.02
N VAL A 159 -23.03 -14.42 -9.93
CA VAL A 159 -23.09 -15.18 -11.17
C VAL A 159 -22.17 -16.41 -11.05
N ASP A 160 -22.71 -17.59 -11.35
CA ASP A 160 -21.96 -18.85 -11.41
C ASP A 160 -21.26 -18.99 -12.76
N GLY A 161 -20.01 -18.55 -12.82
CA GLY A 161 -19.20 -18.55 -14.03
C GLY A 161 -18.73 -19.93 -14.47
N THR A 162 -18.66 -20.90 -13.53
CA THR A 162 -18.26 -22.28 -13.84
C THR A 162 -19.45 -23.23 -14.03
N GLY A 163 -20.59 -22.96 -13.40
CA GLY A 163 -21.79 -23.81 -13.44
C GLY A 163 -21.78 -24.94 -12.40
N LEU A 164 -21.00 -24.82 -11.32
CA LEU A 164 -20.83 -25.86 -10.30
C LEU A 164 -21.29 -25.42 -8.90
N LYS A 165 -22.04 -24.31 -8.76
CA LYS A 165 -22.50 -23.84 -7.43
C LYS A 165 -23.36 -24.85 -6.67
N GLY A 166 -24.04 -25.76 -7.39
CA GLY A 166 -24.90 -26.80 -6.80
C GLY A 166 -24.17 -27.78 -5.89
N ASN A 167 -22.83 -27.80 -5.90
CA ASN A 167 -22.01 -28.68 -5.06
C ASN A 167 -21.90 -28.23 -3.60
N GLY A 168 -22.26 -26.98 -3.28
CA GLY A 168 -22.20 -26.41 -1.92
C GLY A 168 -21.36 -25.15 -1.82
N ASN A 169 -21.27 -24.61 -0.60
CA ASN A 169 -20.61 -23.34 -0.31
C ASN A 169 -19.19 -23.56 0.28
N SER A 170 -18.24 -22.73 -0.13
CA SER A 170 -16.87 -22.71 0.38
C SER A 170 -16.71 -21.62 1.43
N GLY A 171 -16.36 -22.00 2.65
CA GLY A 171 -16.05 -21.02 3.71
C GLY A 171 -14.82 -20.17 3.38
N HIS A 172 -13.85 -20.69 2.61
CA HIS A 172 -12.75 -19.86 2.10
C HIS A 172 -13.30 -18.79 1.16
N ALA A 173 -14.08 -19.19 0.14
CA ALA A 173 -14.66 -18.26 -0.82
C ALA A 173 -15.56 -17.20 -0.16
N THR A 174 -16.36 -17.57 0.86
CA THR A 174 -17.15 -16.63 1.65
C THR A 174 -16.26 -15.58 2.34
N ASN A 175 -15.18 -16.00 3.00
CA ASN A 175 -14.27 -15.06 3.66
C ASN A 175 -13.56 -14.14 2.66
N GLN A 176 -13.19 -14.66 1.49
CA GLN A 176 -12.56 -13.85 0.43
C GLN A 176 -13.53 -12.84 -0.16
N ALA A 177 -14.78 -13.25 -0.42
CA ALA A 177 -15.86 -12.36 -0.82
C ALA A 177 -16.12 -11.25 0.23
N ASN A 178 -16.15 -11.59 1.53
CA ASN A 178 -16.29 -10.60 2.61
C ASN A 178 -15.17 -9.55 2.59
N ASN A 179 -13.92 -9.99 2.42
CA ASN A 179 -12.77 -9.07 2.35
C ASN A 179 -12.72 -8.25 1.05
N PHE A 180 -13.31 -8.75 -0.04
CA PHE A 180 -13.27 -8.11 -1.35
C PHE A 180 -14.40 -7.08 -1.54
N PHE A 181 -15.65 -7.49 -1.32
CA PHE A 181 -16.84 -6.67 -1.58
C PHE A 181 -17.94 -6.81 -0.52
N GLY A 182 -17.67 -7.48 0.61
CA GLY A 182 -18.62 -7.57 1.72
C GLY A 182 -18.88 -6.22 2.38
N ASN A 183 -20.10 -6.01 2.87
CA ASN A 183 -20.56 -4.73 3.40
C ASN A 183 -19.76 -4.22 4.60
N THR A 184 -19.37 -5.14 5.50
CA THR A 184 -18.70 -4.77 6.75
C THR A 184 -17.18 -4.71 6.59
N ALA A 185 -16.60 -5.74 5.98
CA ALA A 185 -15.16 -5.95 6.01
C ALA A 185 -14.40 -5.27 4.86
N SER A 186 -15.02 -5.03 3.71
CA SER A 186 -14.37 -4.49 2.50
C SER A 186 -14.35 -2.95 2.44
N VAL A 187 -13.62 -2.38 1.48
CA VAL A 187 -13.67 -0.94 1.13
C VAL A 187 -14.39 -0.69 -0.20
N ALA A 188 -14.92 -1.74 -0.83
CA ALA A 188 -15.69 -1.67 -2.06
C ALA A 188 -17.07 -2.34 -1.92
N PRO A 189 -17.87 -2.00 -0.89
CA PRO A 189 -19.16 -2.66 -0.64
C PRO A 189 -20.19 -2.42 -1.76
N GLY A 190 -20.04 -1.36 -2.54
CA GLY A 190 -20.90 -1.07 -3.69
C GLY A 190 -20.67 -2.00 -4.89
N ALA A 191 -19.60 -2.79 -4.90
CA ALA A 191 -19.33 -3.75 -5.97
C ALA A 191 -20.23 -5.00 -5.85
N ASN A 192 -21.49 -4.83 -6.22
CA ASN A 192 -22.57 -5.78 -5.93
C ASN A 192 -22.93 -6.72 -7.09
N THR A 193 -22.16 -6.77 -8.17
CA THR A 193 -22.32 -7.77 -9.23
C THR A 193 -21.01 -8.52 -9.43
N VAL A 194 -20.99 -9.79 -9.08
CA VAL A 194 -19.77 -10.61 -9.04
C VAL A 194 -19.94 -11.91 -9.80
N THR A 195 -18.97 -12.22 -10.66
CA THR A 195 -18.87 -13.57 -11.26
C THR A 195 -17.86 -14.41 -10.49
N VAL A 196 -18.25 -15.64 -10.14
CA VAL A 196 -17.41 -16.58 -9.40
C VAL A 196 -16.98 -17.69 -10.34
N TYR A 197 -15.67 -17.97 -10.41
CA TYR A 197 -15.13 -19.11 -11.15
C TYR A 197 -14.37 -20.07 -10.22
N GLU A 198 -14.41 -21.35 -10.56
CA GLU A 198 -13.53 -22.36 -9.98
C GLU A 198 -12.17 -22.31 -10.70
N ALA A 199 -11.07 -22.34 -9.95
CA ALA A 199 -9.71 -22.12 -10.47
C ALA A 199 -9.31 -23.10 -11.58
N GLY A 200 -9.59 -24.40 -11.45
CA GLY A 200 -9.27 -25.39 -12.49
C GLY A 200 -10.06 -25.16 -13.79
N ALA A 201 -11.36 -24.87 -13.67
CA ALA A 201 -12.23 -24.50 -14.77
C ALA A 201 -11.82 -23.16 -15.41
N TYR A 202 -11.35 -22.21 -14.60
CA TYR A 202 -10.82 -20.94 -15.09
C TYR A 202 -9.56 -21.16 -15.92
N LEU A 203 -8.58 -21.91 -15.40
CA LEU A 203 -7.34 -22.25 -16.11
C LEU A 203 -7.61 -22.98 -17.43
N SER A 204 -8.53 -23.94 -17.43
CA SER A 204 -8.81 -24.78 -18.61
C SER A 204 -9.73 -24.14 -19.64
N ASN A 205 -10.78 -23.44 -19.21
CA ASN A 205 -11.85 -22.97 -20.12
C ASN A 205 -11.76 -21.47 -20.41
N ILE A 206 -11.32 -20.67 -19.43
CA ILE A 206 -11.20 -19.21 -19.57
C ILE A 206 -9.81 -18.85 -20.07
N LEU A 207 -8.76 -19.20 -19.34
CA LEU A 207 -7.37 -18.96 -19.80
C LEU A 207 -6.96 -19.91 -20.91
N ARG A 208 -7.51 -21.13 -20.95
CA ARG A 208 -7.09 -22.17 -21.91
C ARG A 208 -5.59 -22.44 -21.86
N ALA A 209 -5.07 -22.41 -20.63
CA ALA A 209 -3.65 -22.25 -20.28
C ALA A 209 -2.69 -23.26 -20.91
N THR A 210 -3.15 -24.45 -21.31
CA THR A 210 -2.31 -25.51 -21.92
C THR A 210 -2.68 -25.77 -23.38
N THR A 211 -3.25 -24.78 -24.06
CA THR A 211 -3.67 -24.88 -25.46
C THR A 211 -2.99 -23.78 -26.29
N SER A 212 -3.19 -23.80 -27.61
CA SER A 212 -2.79 -22.68 -28.48
C SER A 212 -3.90 -21.66 -28.69
N ALA A 213 -5.06 -21.83 -28.04
CA ALA A 213 -6.19 -20.93 -28.20
C ALA A 213 -6.07 -19.76 -27.21
N THR A 214 -6.29 -18.55 -27.70
CA THR A 214 -6.28 -17.36 -26.84
C THR A 214 -7.34 -17.46 -25.73
N PRO A 215 -7.08 -16.86 -24.56
CA PRO A 215 -8.06 -16.74 -23.48
C PRO A 215 -9.38 -16.15 -23.95
N ASN A 216 -10.49 -16.57 -23.34
CA ASN A 216 -11.77 -15.89 -23.53
C ASN A 216 -11.66 -14.43 -23.07
N ALA A 217 -12.36 -13.52 -23.75
CA ALA A 217 -12.46 -12.13 -23.32
C ALA A 217 -13.06 -12.04 -21.91
N GLN A 218 -12.49 -11.20 -21.07
CA GLN A 218 -12.95 -10.92 -19.71
C GLN A 218 -13.36 -9.45 -19.62
N ASP A 219 -14.62 -9.18 -19.30
CA ASP A 219 -15.12 -7.79 -19.17
C ASP A 219 -15.15 -7.36 -17.70
N PHE A 220 -14.13 -7.74 -16.94
CA PHE A 220 -13.97 -7.39 -15.53
C PHE A 220 -12.89 -6.32 -15.39
N ARG A 221 -13.07 -5.36 -14.48
CA ARG A 221 -12.02 -4.40 -14.15
C ARG A 221 -11.08 -4.95 -13.08
N VAL A 222 -11.61 -5.75 -12.15
CA VAL A 222 -10.80 -6.38 -11.10
C VAL A 222 -11.10 -7.88 -11.03
N GLN A 223 -10.04 -8.68 -10.99
CA GLN A 223 -10.13 -10.11 -10.71
C GLN A 223 -9.29 -10.48 -9.49
N ASN A 224 -9.93 -11.15 -8.52
CA ASN A 224 -9.25 -11.70 -7.35
C ASN A 224 -8.93 -13.19 -7.54
N HIS A 225 -7.67 -13.57 -7.37
CA HIS A 225 -7.17 -14.94 -7.42
C HIS A 225 -6.51 -15.30 -6.09
N SER A 226 -7.33 -15.56 -5.06
CA SER A 226 -6.86 -15.89 -3.70
C SER A 226 -6.49 -17.38 -3.54
N TRP A 227 -5.71 -17.91 -4.48
CA TRP A 227 -5.25 -19.29 -4.49
C TRP A 227 -3.84 -19.36 -5.08
N ILE A 228 -3.16 -20.48 -4.83
CA ILE A 228 -1.86 -20.79 -5.42
C ILE A 228 -1.92 -22.16 -6.11
N GLY A 229 -1.03 -22.38 -7.08
CA GLY A 229 -0.96 -23.65 -7.78
C GLY A 229 0.30 -23.83 -8.61
N THR A 230 0.42 -25.03 -9.18
CA THR A 230 1.48 -25.46 -10.09
C THR A 230 0.92 -26.58 -10.98
N TYR A 231 1.42 -26.71 -12.21
CA TYR A 231 1.23 -27.90 -13.05
C TYR A 231 2.19 -29.03 -12.71
N ASP A 232 3.02 -28.89 -11.68
CA ASP A 232 3.81 -29.98 -11.11
C ASP A 232 2.88 -31.00 -10.44
N ASN A 233 2.61 -32.09 -11.16
CA ASN A 233 1.59 -33.08 -10.80
C ASN A 233 2.22 -34.36 -10.25
N THR A 234 3.54 -34.40 -10.08
CA THR A 234 4.27 -35.61 -9.69
C THR A 234 5.06 -35.41 -8.40
N PRO A 235 5.30 -36.48 -7.62
CA PRO A 235 6.24 -36.44 -6.50
C PRO A 235 7.71 -36.29 -6.94
N ALA A 236 7.99 -36.15 -8.24
CA ALA A 236 9.34 -36.08 -8.76
C ALA A 236 9.90 -34.69 -8.45
N THR A 237 10.79 -34.63 -7.47
CA THR A 237 11.63 -33.45 -7.25
C THR A 237 12.92 -33.65 -8.05
N PRO A 238 13.22 -32.82 -9.08
CA PRO A 238 12.51 -31.62 -9.54
C PRO A 238 11.41 -31.89 -10.60
N PRO A 239 10.46 -30.93 -10.78
CA PRO A 239 9.41 -30.99 -11.80
C PRO A 239 9.93 -31.25 -13.22
N THR A 240 9.11 -31.88 -14.06
CA THR A 240 9.46 -32.16 -15.44
C THR A 240 9.43 -30.90 -16.31
N ALA A 241 10.17 -30.91 -17.42
CA ALA A 241 10.18 -29.79 -18.38
C ALA A 241 8.77 -29.49 -18.95
N SER A 242 7.91 -30.49 -19.09
CA SER A 242 6.54 -30.29 -19.58
C SER A 242 5.65 -29.60 -18.55
N GLU A 243 5.85 -29.85 -17.26
CA GLU A 243 5.09 -29.21 -16.18
C GLU A 243 5.49 -27.74 -16.07
N ILE A 244 6.79 -27.45 -16.12
CA ILE A 244 7.32 -26.08 -16.20
C ILE A 244 6.76 -25.35 -17.44
N ALA A 245 6.74 -26.01 -18.60
CA ALA A 245 6.19 -25.42 -19.82
C ALA A 245 4.69 -25.06 -19.70
N ASN A 246 3.91 -25.85 -18.95
CA ASN A 246 2.50 -25.54 -18.70
C ASN A 246 2.33 -24.35 -17.74
N ASP A 247 3.18 -24.24 -16.71
CA ASP A 247 3.19 -23.06 -15.83
C ASP A 247 3.52 -21.78 -16.62
N VAL A 248 4.56 -21.82 -17.45
CA VAL A 248 4.96 -20.71 -18.34
C VAL A 248 3.84 -20.37 -19.34
N SER A 249 3.20 -21.39 -19.92
CA SER A 249 2.07 -21.18 -20.83
C SER A 249 0.92 -20.48 -20.12
N ALA A 250 0.56 -20.88 -18.90
CA ALA A 250 -0.50 -20.25 -18.13
C ALA A 250 -0.21 -18.77 -17.85
N LEU A 251 1.02 -18.44 -17.47
CA LEU A 251 1.44 -17.06 -17.21
C LEU A 251 1.35 -16.18 -18.46
N ARG A 252 1.79 -16.68 -19.63
CA ARG A 252 1.64 -15.98 -20.91
C ARG A 252 0.16 -15.76 -21.28
N HIS A 253 -0.68 -16.76 -21.11
CA HIS A 253 -2.12 -16.61 -21.34
C HIS A 253 -2.73 -15.57 -20.40
N PHE A 254 -2.28 -15.53 -19.15
CA PHE A 254 -2.77 -14.57 -18.17
C PHE A 254 -2.36 -13.14 -18.49
N ASP A 255 -1.08 -12.89 -18.78
CA ASP A 255 -0.58 -11.57 -19.18
C ASP A 255 -1.24 -11.08 -20.48
N PHE A 256 -1.42 -11.97 -21.45
CA PHE A 256 -2.14 -11.67 -22.69
C PHE A 256 -3.57 -11.20 -22.41
N MET A 257 -4.28 -11.90 -21.52
CA MET A 257 -5.65 -11.52 -21.13
C MET A 257 -5.66 -10.17 -20.42
N ILE A 258 -4.77 -9.96 -19.45
CA ILE A 258 -4.68 -8.70 -18.70
C ILE A 258 -4.46 -7.52 -19.64
N ASN A 259 -3.48 -7.62 -20.55
CA ASN A 259 -3.13 -6.54 -21.47
C ASN A 259 -4.26 -6.30 -22.50
N ARG A 260 -4.80 -7.36 -23.11
CA ARG A 260 -5.88 -7.24 -24.12
C ARG A 260 -7.16 -6.67 -23.53
N ASP A 261 -7.56 -7.14 -22.35
CA ASP A 261 -8.87 -6.88 -21.77
C ASP A 261 -8.87 -5.74 -20.74
N ASN A 262 -7.68 -5.22 -20.40
CA ASN A 262 -7.47 -4.16 -19.42
C ASN A 262 -8.04 -4.54 -18.04
N VAL A 263 -7.45 -5.58 -17.44
CA VAL A 263 -7.88 -6.19 -16.18
C VAL A 263 -6.84 -5.95 -15.09
N THR A 264 -7.23 -5.36 -13.95
CA THR A 264 -6.41 -5.37 -12.75
C THR A 264 -6.55 -6.75 -12.07
N ALA A 265 -5.62 -7.65 -12.36
CA ALA A 265 -5.63 -9.00 -11.80
C ALA A 265 -4.75 -9.08 -10.54
N VAL A 266 -5.35 -9.46 -9.42
CA VAL A 266 -4.69 -9.51 -8.11
C VAL A 266 -4.54 -10.98 -7.69
N VAL A 267 -3.32 -11.40 -7.38
CA VAL A 267 -2.96 -12.82 -7.20
C VAL A 267 -2.29 -13.07 -5.84
N GLY A 268 -2.63 -14.20 -5.23
CA GLY A 268 -2.12 -14.58 -3.92
C GLY A 268 -0.76 -15.27 -3.95
N LEU A 269 -0.08 -15.20 -2.81
CA LEU A 269 1.18 -15.90 -2.53
C LEU A 269 0.98 -17.02 -1.50
N ASN A 270 2.02 -17.82 -1.21
CA ASN A 270 1.95 -18.81 -0.13
C ASN A 270 1.97 -18.10 1.23
N ASN A 271 1.34 -18.69 2.26
CA ASN A 271 1.28 -18.17 3.63
C ASN A 271 2.54 -18.43 4.46
N ASN A 272 3.68 -18.65 3.81
CA ASN A 272 4.96 -19.00 4.42
C ASN A 272 6.09 -18.42 3.58
N THR A 273 7.28 -18.24 4.16
CA THR A 273 8.48 -17.67 3.51
C THR A 273 9.19 -18.63 2.54
N ASN A 274 8.43 -19.35 1.73
CA ASN A 274 8.92 -20.32 0.73
C ASN A 274 9.15 -19.62 -0.62
N SER A 275 9.64 -20.39 -1.61
CA SER A 275 9.71 -19.93 -2.99
C SER A 275 8.36 -19.46 -3.53
N LEU A 276 8.39 -18.60 -4.54
CA LEU A 276 7.20 -18.11 -5.22
C LEU A 276 6.38 -19.27 -5.81
N PRO A 277 5.04 -19.27 -5.68
CA PRO A 277 4.21 -20.17 -6.46
C PRO A 277 4.41 -19.91 -7.96
N ARG A 278 4.14 -20.91 -8.80
CA ARG A 278 4.40 -20.80 -10.25
C ARG A 278 3.20 -20.28 -11.01
N LEU A 279 2.00 -20.71 -10.66
CA LEU A 279 0.79 -20.22 -11.32
C LEU A 279 0.42 -18.83 -10.83
N LEU A 280 0.30 -17.91 -11.78
CA LEU A 280 -0.16 -16.53 -11.68
C LEU A 280 0.71 -15.58 -10.84
N SER A 281 1.28 -16.01 -9.70
CA SER A 281 2.05 -15.13 -8.80
C SER A 281 3.35 -14.57 -9.38
N GLN A 282 3.90 -15.20 -10.42
CA GLN A 282 5.08 -14.67 -11.12
C GLN A 282 4.71 -13.78 -12.32
N SER A 283 3.42 -13.50 -12.58
CA SER A 283 3.00 -12.74 -13.76
C SER A 283 3.60 -11.32 -13.79
N TYR A 284 3.95 -10.85 -14.99
CA TYR A 284 4.36 -9.46 -15.22
C TYR A 284 3.19 -8.49 -14.96
N ASN A 285 2.04 -8.78 -15.56
CA ASN A 285 0.94 -7.83 -15.67
C ASN A 285 -0.02 -7.89 -14.47
N SER A 286 0.09 -8.93 -13.62
CA SER A 286 -0.68 -9.05 -12.39
C SER A 286 -0.04 -8.31 -11.20
N ILE A 287 -0.79 -8.22 -10.10
CA ILE A 287 -0.32 -7.70 -8.82
C ILE A 287 -0.30 -8.84 -7.80
N ALA A 288 0.88 -9.34 -7.47
CA ALA A 288 1.11 -10.35 -6.45
C ALA A 288 1.17 -9.73 -5.06
N VAL A 289 0.36 -10.25 -4.13
CA VAL A 289 0.12 -9.60 -2.84
C VAL A 289 0.64 -10.43 -1.68
N GLY A 290 1.55 -9.83 -0.92
CA GLY A 290 2.06 -10.37 0.34
C GLY A 290 1.35 -9.81 1.57
N ARG A 291 1.87 -10.14 2.74
CA ARG A 291 1.38 -9.70 4.05
C ARG A 291 2.34 -8.69 4.65
N THR A 292 1.82 -7.68 5.33
CA THR A 292 2.64 -6.70 6.06
C THR A 292 3.54 -7.35 7.10
N ASP A 293 3.16 -8.49 7.68
CA ASP A 293 4.01 -9.20 8.65
C ASP A 293 5.16 -9.99 8.02
N GLY A 294 5.32 -9.97 6.70
CA GLY A 294 6.42 -10.63 5.98
C GLY A 294 6.29 -12.15 5.88
N ILE A 295 5.19 -12.76 6.36
CA ILE A 295 5.02 -14.22 6.40
C ILE A 295 4.31 -14.70 5.12
N HIS A 296 4.99 -14.53 3.99
CA HIS A 296 4.53 -14.94 2.66
C HIS A 296 5.69 -15.34 1.75
N SER A 297 5.38 -16.03 0.63
CA SER A 297 6.41 -16.35 -0.37
C SER A 297 6.98 -15.07 -0.93
N SER A 298 8.30 -14.96 -1.04
CA SER A 298 8.96 -13.74 -1.50
C SER A 298 10.27 -14.07 -2.23
N GLY A 299 10.89 -13.07 -2.85
CA GLY A 299 12.13 -13.20 -3.61
C GLY A 299 11.94 -13.08 -5.12
N LEU A 300 12.89 -13.65 -5.88
CA LEU A 300 12.98 -13.45 -7.32
C LEU A 300 12.25 -14.52 -8.13
N THR A 301 11.67 -14.14 -9.27
CA THR A 301 11.07 -15.08 -10.23
C THR A 301 12.10 -16.06 -10.80
N ASP A 302 11.70 -17.32 -10.99
CA ASP A 302 12.62 -18.45 -11.22
C ASP A 302 12.31 -19.28 -12.50
N LEU A 303 11.33 -18.84 -13.30
CA LEU A 303 10.97 -19.50 -14.56
C LEU A 303 11.76 -18.96 -15.76
N VAL A 304 12.81 -19.70 -16.17
CA VAL A 304 13.77 -19.29 -17.22
C VAL A 304 13.11 -18.86 -18.53
N ASP A 305 12.16 -19.64 -19.06
CA ASP A 305 11.52 -19.36 -20.35
C ASP A 305 10.45 -18.26 -20.27
N TYR A 306 10.21 -17.71 -19.08
CA TYR A 306 9.21 -16.69 -18.83
C TYR A 306 9.79 -15.34 -18.38
N GLY A 307 10.80 -15.34 -17.51
CA GLY A 307 11.44 -14.12 -17.04
C GLY A 307 11.96 -14.28 -15.62
N LEU A 308 13.29 -14.28 -15.47
CA LEU A 308 13.98 -14.44 -14.19
C LEU A 308 14.22 -13.11 -13.51
N GLY A 309 14.43 -13.15 -12.20
CA GLY A 309 15.11 -12.09 -11.48
C GLY A 309 14.24 -10.91 -11.04
N ARG A 310 12.91 -10.99 -11.24
CA ARG A 310 11.98 -9.94 -10.82
C ARG A 310 11.56 -10.15 -9.37
N SER A 311 11.52 -9.08 -8.59
CA SER A 311 11.07 -9.15 -7.20
C SER A 311 9.56 -9.38 -7.10
N LYS A 312 9.15 -10.31 -6.23
CA LYS A 312 7.76 -10.46 -5.77
C LYS A 312 7.75 -10.61 -4.24
N PRO A 313 6.71 -10.13 -3.52
CA PRO A 313 5.47 -9.52 -4.00
C PRO A 313 5.66 -8.17 -4.68
N ASP A 314 4.65 -7.71 -5.41
CA ASP A 314 4.60 -6.33 -5.91
C ASP A 314 4.26 -5.36 -4.76
N ILE A 315 3.39 -5.78 -3.84
CA ILE A 315 2.90 -4.97 -2.71
C ILE A 315 2.41 -5.87 -1.57
N VAL A 316 2.33 -5.36 -0.35
CA VAL A 316 1.78 -6.08 0.81
C VAL A 316 0.53 -5.40 1.38
N ALA A 317 -0.29 -6.16 2.11
CA ALA A 317 -1.46 -5.64 2.81
C ALA A 317 -1.50 -6.09 4.28
N PRO A 318 -2.11 -5.30 5.19
CA PRO A 318 -2.14 -5.57 6.64
C PRO A 318 -3.15 -6.66 7.00
N ARG A 319 -2.86 -7.88 6.54
CA ARG A 319 -3.66 -9.08 6.78
C ARG A 319 -2.77 -10.22 7.23
N THR A 320 -3.36 -11.19 7.91
CA THR A 320 -2.66 -12.34 8.49
C THR A 320 -2.71 -13.59 7.59
N THR A 321 -3.27 -13.48 6.39
CA THR A 321 -3.19 -14.49 5.34
C THR A 321 -3.03 -13.81 3.99
N THR A 322 -2.34 -14.45 3.05
CA THR A 322 -2.15 -13.96 1.68
C THR A 322 -3.46 -13.94 0.92
N SER A 323 -4.37 -14.89 1.15
CA SER A 323 -5.72 -14.83 0.60
C SER A 323 -6.40 -13.54 1.04
N ALA A 324 -6.50 -13.27 2.35
CA ALA A 324 -7.14 -12.04 2.84
C ALA A 324 -6.44 -10.77 2.32
N ALA A 325 -5.10 -10.78 2.22
CA ALA A 325 -4.33 -9.68 1.63
C ALA A 325 -4.72 -9.43 0.17
N THR A 326 -4.79 -10.49 -0.65
CA THR A 326 -5.18 -10.47 -2.07
C THR A 326 -6.58 -9.89 -2.26
N SER A 327 -7.56 -10.37 -1.49
CA SER A 327 -8.94 -9.85 -1.57
C SER A 327 -9.08 -8.43 -1.05
N SER A 328 -8.31 -8.05 -0.04
CA SER A 328 -8.30 -6.66 0.45
C SER A 328 -7.70 -5.71 -0.57
N LEU A 329 -6.60 -6.07 -1.23
CA LEU A 329 -6.04 -5.26 -2.31
C LEU A 329 -7.00 -5.19 -3.50
N SER A 330 -7.67 -6.30 -3.84
CA SER A 330 -8.73 -6.30 -4.86
C SER A 330 -9.86 -5.32 -4.50
N SER A 331 -10.21 -5.24 -3.21
CA SER A 331 -11.18 -4.28 -2.69
C SER A 331 -10.72 -2.83 -2.91
N VAL A 332 -9.47 -2.52 -2.53
CA VAL A 332 -8.88 -1.18 -2.75
C VAL A 332 -8.85 -0.83 -4.25
N ALA A 333 -8.41 -1.76 -5.10
CA ALA A 333 -8.41 -1.54 -6.55
C ALA A 333 -9.81 -1.27 -7.10
N THR A 334 -10.83 -1.98 -6.61
CA THR A 334 -12.24 -1.80 -7.04
C THR A 334 -12.80 -0.47 -6.58
N PHE A 335 -12.50 -0.09 -5.33
CA PHE A 335 -12.78 1.24 -4.79
C PHE A 335 -12.18 2.33 -5.70
N LEU A 336 -10.90 2.24 -6.05
CA LEU A 336 -10.23 3.22 -6.90
C LEU A 336 -10.77 3.23 -8.33
N HIS A 337 -11.05 2.06 -8.93
CA HIS A 337 -11.67 1.97 -10.26
C HIS A 337 -13.01 2.71 -10.33
N SER A 338 -13.79 2.72 -9.25
CA SER A 338 -15.02 3.50 -9.19
C SER A 338 -14.76 5.02 -9.11
N ALA A 339 -13.63 5.43 -8.53
CA ALA A 339 -13.21 6.84 -8.46
C ALA A 339 -12.75 7.40 -9.82
N VAL A 340 -12.17 6.55 -10.68
CA VAL A 340 -11.53 6.97 -11.93
C VAL A 340 -12.22 6.49 -13.20
N ALA A 341 -13.47 6.01 -13.06
CA ALA A 341 -14.24 5.43 -14.15
C ALA A 341 -14.28 6.36 -15.39
N GLY A 342 -13.96 5.80 -16.55
CA GLY A 342 -13.95 6.54 -17.83
C GLY A 342 -12.68 7.35 -18.09
N THR A 343 -11.68 7.30 -17.21
CA THR A 343 -10.38 7.94 -17.42
C THR A 343 -9.28 6.90 -17.70
N ASN A 344 -8.10 7.36 -18.15
CA ASN A 344 -6.95 6.47 -18.33
C ASN A 344 -6.36 5.97 -17.01
N ALA A 345 -6.70 6.53 -15.84
CA ALA A 345 -6.29 5.93 -14.56
C ALA A 345 -6.94 4.56 -14.30
N ALA A 346 -8.02 4.22 -15.02
CA ALA A 346 -8.61 2.88 -15.00
C ALA A 346 -7.84 1.84 -15.86
N LYS A 347 -6.72 2.23 -16.48
CA LYS A 347 -5.83 1.29 -17.18
C LYS A 347 -5.08 0.42 -16.18
N SER A 348 -4.85 -0.85 -16.50
CA SER A 348 -4.20 -1.81 -15.59
C SER A 348 -2.84 -1.33 -15.09
N GLU A 349 -2.06 -0.75 -15.99
CA GLU A 349 -0.71 -0.24 -15.78
C GLU A 349 -0.75 0.94 -14.82
N VAL A 350 -1.67 1.88 -15.06
CA VAL A 350 -1.82 3.08 -14.23
C VAL A 350 -2.38 2.72 -12.86
N MET A 351 -3.35 1.82 -12.78
CA MET A 351 -3.91 1.37 -11.49
C MET A 351 -2.85 0.65 -10.66
N LYS A 352 -2.01 -0.19 -11.27
CA LYS A 352 -0.87 -0.83 -10.60
C LYS A 352 0.14 0.21 -10.13
N ALA A 353 0.47 1.19 -10.98
CA ALA A 353 1.33 2.32 -10.63
C ALA A 353 0.77 3.12 -9.43
N ILE A 354 -0.51 3.47 -9.44
CA ILE A 354 -1.20 4.21 -8.37
C ILE A 354 -1.11 3.47 -7.03
N LEU A 355 -1.49 2.18 -7.03
CA LEU A 355 -1.49 1.36 -5.81
C LEU A 355 -0.10 1.26 -5.17
N MET A 356 0.93 1.07 -6.00
CA MET A 356 2.29 0.87 -5.51
C MET A 356 3.02 2.19 -5.20
N ALA A 357 2.78 3.28 -5.95
CA ALA A 357 3.26 4.61 -5.61
C ALA A 357 2.65 5.10 -4.29
N GLY A 358 1.36 4.79 -4.07
CA GLY A 358 0.63 5.08 -2.83
C GLY A 358 1.13 4.30 -1.61
N ALA A 359 1.84 3.19 -1.81
CA ALA A 359 2.23 2.30 -0.72
C ALA A 359 3.13 2.97 0.33
N THR A 360 2.82 2.73 1.61
CA THR A 360 3.58 3.19 2.78
C THR A 360 4.73 2.24 3.10
N LYS A 361 5.77 2.77 3.75
CA LYS A 361 6.98 2.03 4.14
C LYS A 361 7.38 2.27 5.60
N SER A 362 6.64 3.10 6.32
CA SER A 362 6.93 3.48 7.71
C SER A 362 6.80 2.28 8.67
N GLU A 363 6.06 1.26 8.27
CA GLU A 363 5.86 -0.01 8.96
C GLU A 363 7.13 -0.89 8.92
N PHE A 364 8.05 -0.61 8.01
CA PHE A 364 9.16 -1.50 7.67
C PHE A 364 10.51 -0.80 7.87
N LEU A 365 11.14 -1.05 9.01
CA LEU A 365 12.50 -0.55 9.28
C LEU A 365 13.55 -1.11 8.31
N SER A 366 13.28 -2.28 7.71
CA SER A 366 14.19 -2.97 6.80
C SER A 366 13.86 -2.77 5.33
N TRP A 367 12.85 -1.97 4.99
CA TRP A 367 12.48 -1.78 3.58
C TRP A 367 13.64 -1.13 2.82
N THR A 368 14.04 -1.76 1.73
CA THR A 368 15.11 -1.26 0.87
C THR A 368 14.82 -1.64 -0.57
N GLN A 369 15.13 -0.74 -1.50
CA GLN A 369 15.27 -1.12 -2.91
C GLN A 369 16.62 -1.84 -3.09
N GLY A 370 16.69 -2.81 -3.99
CA GLY A 370 17.75 -3.82 -4.05
C GLY A 370 19.18 -3.29 -3.90
N PHE A 371 19.91 -3.82 -2.92
CA PHE A 371 21.33 -3.57 -2.66
C PHE A 371 22.17 -4.72 -3.23
N ASP A 372 23.13 -4.43 -4.12
CA ASP A 372 24.22 -5.35 -4.46
C ASP A 372 25.47 -5.01 -3.62
N PRO A 373 25.86 -5.85 -2.65
CA PRO A 373 27.06 -5.61 -1.84
C PRO A 373 28.37 -5.59 -2.62
N ALA A 374 28.39 -6.06 -3.89
CA ALA A 374 29.61 -6.22 -4.66
C ALA A 374 29.98 -5.00 -5.54
N ASP A 375 29.04 -4.09 -5.85
CA ASP A 375 29.24 -3.08 -6.90
C ASP A 375 28.97 -1.62 -6.48
N HIS A 376 28.42 -1.35 -5.29
CA HIS A 376 28.19 0.01 -4.78
C HIS A 376 27.43 0.97 -5.75
N SER A 377 26.77 0.44 -6.79
CA SER A 377 25.89 1.12 -7.73
C SER A 377 24.43 0.72 -7.42
N MET A 378 23.57 1.72 -7.20
CA MET A 378 22.12 1.60 -6.95
C MET A 378 21.40 1.34 -8.29
N VAL A 379 20.34 0.54 -8.51
CA VAL A 379 19.59 -0.54 -7.81
C VAL A 379 19.10 -1.46 -8.94
N ARG A 380 19.46 -2.76 -8.98
CA ARG A 380 18.98 -3.70 -10.02
C ARG A 380 17.52 -4.16 -9.83
N ASN A 381 16.98 -4.07 -8.62
CA ASN A 381 15.64 -4.54 -8.27
C ASN A 381 14.82 -3.34 -7.74
N PRO A 382 13.85 -2.82 -8.52
CA PRO A 382 13.10 -1.62 -8.16
C PRO A 382 12.30 -1.74 -6.86
N LEU A 383 12.01 -2.98 -6.43
CA LEU A 383 11.19 -3.30 -5.26
C LEU A 383 11.99 -4.06 -4.19
N ASP A 384 11.55 -3.93 -2.94
CA ASP A 384 12.01 -4.77 -1.83
C ASP A 384 11.58 -6.23 -2.05
N GLU A 385 12.49 -7.18 -1.87
CA GLU A 385 12.22 -8.61 -2.14
C GLU A 385 11.20 -9.24 -1.18
N THR A 386 10.93 -8.61 -0.04
CA THR A 386 9.95 -9.10 0.96
C THR A 386 8.66 -8.30 0.89
N TYR A 387 8.74 -6.97 0.84
CA TYR A 387 7.59 -6.09 1.00
C TYR A 387 7.14 -5.43 -0.31
N GLY A 388 7.82 -5.68 -1.43
CA GLY A 388 7.52 -5.05 -2.71
C GLY A 388 7.67 -3.54 -2.62
N ALA A 389 6.68 -2.82 -3.15
CA ALA A 389 6.58 -1.36 -3.03
C ALA A 389 6.23 -0.86 -1.61
N GLY A 390 5.86 -1.76 -0.69
CA GLY A 390 5.41 -1.44 0.67
C GLY A 390 3.97 -1.87 0.94
N GLN A 391 3.37 -1.32 1.99
CA GLN A 391 2.01 -1.61 2.41
C GLN A 391 1.02 -0.76 1.61
N VAL A 392 -0.04 -1.36 1.08
CA VAL A 392 -1.11 -0.61 0.41
C VAL A 392 -1.68 0.48 1.32
N SER A 393 -1.86 1.68 0.77
CA SER A 393 -2.60 2.78 1.40
C SER A 393 -3.74 3.20 0.49
N ALA A 394 -4.98 3.00 0.94
CA ALA A 394 -6.16 3.48 0.23
C ALA A 394 -6.20 5.01 0.22
N TYR A 395 -5.77 5.65 1.31
CA TYR A 395 -5.65 7.10 1.39
C TYR A 395 -4.75 7.65 0.27
N ASN A 396 -3.47 7.29 0.28
CA ASN A 396 -2.50 7.81 -0.68
C ASN A 396 -2.89 7.46 -2.11
N SER A 397 -3.34 6.23 -2.35
CA SER A 397 -3.75 5.80 -3.69
C SER A 397 -4.95 6.61 -4.21
N TYR A 398 -5.93 6.88 -3.34
CA TYR A 398 -7.08 7.73 -3.69
C TYR A 398 -6.65 9.17 -3.95
N VAL A 399 -5.81 9.76 -3.10
CA VAL A 399 -5.27 11.11 -3.30
C VAL A 399 -4.53 11.23 -4.63
N ILE A 400 -3.71 10.23 -5.01
CA ILE A 400 -3.10 10.18 -6.35
C ILE A 400 -4.14 10.28 -7.47
N THR A 401 -5.28 9.57 -7.36
CA THR A 401 -6.35 9.68 -8.37
C THR A 401 -6.94 11.08 -8.45
N GLN A 402 -7.08 11.77 -7.31
CA GLN A 402 -7.65 13.11 -7.23
C GLN A 402 -6.68 14.19 -7.73
N GLY A 403 -5.36 13.95 -7.66
CA GLY A 403 -4.34 14.86 -8.18
C GLY A 403 -4.40 15.05 -9.70
N GLY A 404 -4.99 14.10 -10.41
CA GLY A 404 -5.26 14.21 -11.84
C GLY A 404 -4.09 13.81 -12.75
N ARG A 405 -4.33 13.92 -14.06
CA ARG A 405 -3.37 13.50 -15.09
C ARG A 405 -2.43 14.63 -15.48
N PHE A 406 -1.12 14.36 -15.52
CA PHE A 406 -0.12 15.25 -16.13
C PHE A 406 0.66 14.51 -17.21
N ALA A 407 0.69 15.04 -18.43
CA ALA A 407 1.44 14.44 -19.52
C ALA A 407 2.93 14.82 -19.45
N GLY A 408 3.81 13.84 -19.50
CA GLY A 408 5.24 14.06 -19.69
C GLY A 408 5.57 14.83 -20.97
N SER A 409 6.62 15.65 -20.91
CA SER A 409 7.07 16.52 -22.00
C SER A 409 8.36 16.01 -22.65
N ASP A 410 8.46 16.08 -23.97
CA ASP A 410 9.72 15.87 -24.72
C ASP A 410 10.61 17.14 -24.76
N SER A 411 10.13 18.22 -24.13
CA SER A 411 10.78 19.52 -24.04
C SER A 411 10.91 19.94 -22.56
N THR A 412 11.07 21.23 -22.28
CA THR A 412 11.14 21.72 -20.90
C THR A 412 9.82 21.41 -20.16
N PRO A 413 9.83 20.60 -19.08
CA PRO A 413 8.62 20.29 -18.34
C PRO A 413 8.15 21.48 -17.49
N THR A 414 6.85 21.52 -17.20
CA THR A 414 6.26 22.43 -16.20
C THR A 414 5.99 21.68 -14.89
N PRO A 415 5.89 22.37 -13.74
CA PRO A 415 5.60 21.72 -12.46
C PRO A 415 4.35 20.87 -12.52
N VAL A 416 4.43 19.64 -12.02
CA VAL A 416 3.27 18.78 -11.75
C VAL A 416 2.76 19.00 -10.33
N ALA A 417 1.50 18.63 -10.06
CA ALA A 417 1.00 18.63 -8.68
C ALA A 417 1.77 17.62 -7.81
N THR A 418 1.68 17.77 -6.48
CA THR A 418 2.33 16.87 -5.52
C THR A 418 1.88 15.42 -5.67
N HIS A 419 0.66 15.21 -6.14
CA HIS A 419 0.06 13.90 -6.42
C HIS A 419 -0.46 13.89 -7.85
N GLY A 420 -0.29 12.76 -8.54
CA GLY A 420 -0.84 12.63 -9.88
C GLY A 420 -0.39 11.37 -10.60
N TRP A 421 -0.85 11.24 -11.84
CA TRP A 421 -0.57 10.08 -12.68
C TRP A 421 -0.44 10.46 -14.16
N ASP A 422 0.07 9.55 -14.96
CA ASP A 422 0.06 9.64 -16.42
C ASP A 422 -0.17 8.29 -17.09
N TYR A 423 -0.65 8.36 -18.33
CA TYR A 423 -0.71 7.25 -19.27
C TYR A 423 -0.43 7.79 -20.66
N GLN A 424 0.66 7.32 -21.27
CA GLN A 424 1.05 7.68 -22.62
C GLN A 424 1.73 6.49 -23.31
N THR A 425 1.77 6.55 -24.63
CA THR A 425 2.69 5.75 -25.44
C THR A 425 3.99 6.53 -25.58
N ILE A 426 5.09 6.01 -25.05
CA ILE A 426 6.41 6.54 -25.39
C ILE A 426 6.85 5.94 -26.72
N THR A 427 7.54 6.72 -27.56
CA THR A 427 8.16 6.18 -28.78
C THR A 427 9.62 5.84 -28.53
N SER A 428 10.11 4.74 -29.13
CA SER A 428 11.50 4.27 -28.97
C SER A 428 12.53 5.41 -29.12
N GLY A 429 13.44 5.51 -28.13
CA GLY A 429 14.54 6.49 -28.13
C GLY A 429 14.13 7.92 -27.72
N ASN A 430 12.87 8.16 -27.38
CA ASN A 430 12.45 9.42 -26.78
C ASN A 430 12.59 9.37 -25.25
N GLU A 431 12.65 10.55 -24.66
CA GLU A 431 12.53 10.78 -23.22
C GLU A 431 11.25 11.58 -22.97
N LEU A 432 10.56 11.28 -21.87
CA LEU A 432 9.50 12.12 -21.32
C LEU A 432 9.95 12.68 -19.97
N LYS A 433 9.68 13.97 -19.75
CA LYS A 433 10.15 14.73 -18.59
C LYS A 433 8.99 15.28 -17.79
N TYR A 434 9.13 15.27 -16.47
CA TYR A 434 8.20 15.82 -15.49
C TYR A 434 9.00 16.69 -14.51
N LEU A 435 8.43 17.82 -14.09
CA LEU A 435 9.06 18.71 -13.12
C LEU A 435 8.37 18.56 -11.78
N ILE A 436 9.09 18.08 -10.79
CA ILE A 436 8.65 17.95 -9.40
C ILE A 436 9.24 19.12 -8.63
N SER A 437 8.38 19.92 -8.00
CA SER A 437 8.81 21.11 -7.26
C SER A 437 8.51 20.94 -5.77
N VAL A 438 9.53 21.19 -4.94
CA VAL A 438 9.40 21.30 -3.48
C VAL A 438 9.42 22.79 -3.13
N PRO A 439 8.31 23.37 -2.65
CA PRO A 439 8.22 24.80 -2.34
C PRO A 439 9.24 25.27 -1.28
N MET A 440 9.66 26.53 -1.38
CA MET A 440 10.44 27.18 -0.32
C MET A 440 9.65 27.21 1.00
N GLY A 441 10.32 26.90 2.11
CA GLY A 441 9.69 26.81 3.43
C GLY A 441 8.97 25.48 3.69
N SER A 442 9.16 24.49 2.80
CA SER A 442 8.66 23.13 2.98
C SER A 442 9.74 22.08 2.75
N LEU A 443 9.53 20.89 3.29
CA LEU A 443 10.35 19.71 3.07
C LEU A 443 9.48 18.62 2.46
N ALA A 444 9.93 18.02 1.36
CA ALA A 444 9.35 16.76 0.90
C ALA A 444 9.87 15.62 1.77
N THR A 445 9.11 15.28 2.81
CA THR A 445 9.43 14.17 3.73
C THR A 445 9.53 12.85 3.00
N GLU A 446 8.74 12.69 1.94
CA GLU A 446 8.72 11.51 1.10
C GLU A 446 8.35 11.84 -0.34
N LEU A 447 9.10 11.28 -1.29
CA LEU A 447 8.76 11.24 -2.71
C LEU A 447 8.69 9.78 -3.14
N SER A 448 7.57 9.34 -3.69
CA SER A 448 7.36 7.99 -4.21
C SER A 448 6.82 8.09 -5.63
N ILE A 449 7.57 7.59 -6.61
CA ILE A 449 7.23 7.63 -8.05
C ILE A 449 7.31 6.22 -8.59
N LEU A 450 6.20 5.68 -9.10
CA LEU A 450 6.17 4.34 -9.66
C LEU A 450 5.73 4.36 -11.12
N LEU A 451 6.52 3.68 -11.94
CA LEU A 451 6.25 3.38 -13.34
C LEU A 451 5.90 1.90 -13.45
N ASP A 452 4.90 1.58 -14.26
CA ASP A 452 4.53 0.20 -14.62
C ASP A 452 4.17 0.13 -16.11
N TRP A 453 4.46 -1.00 -16.74
CA TRP A 453 4.02 -1.31 -18.09
C TRP A 453 3.70 -2.79 -18.24
N ASN A 454 2.80 -3.13 -19.15
CA ASN A 454 2.47 -4.53 -19.41
C ASN A 454 3.51 -5.18 -20.35
N VAL A 455 3.86 -6.44 -20.12
CA VAL A 455 4.58 -7.26 -21.11
C VAL A 455 3.65 -7.58 -22.29
N ASP A 456 4.20 -7.57 -23.51
CA ASP A 456 3.48 -7.97 -24.70
C ASP A 456 3.65 -9.46 -24.95
N VAL A 457 2.55 -10.21 -24.95
CA VAL A 457 2.55 -11.63 -25.30
C VAL A 457 2.10 -11.78 -26.75
N SER A 458 2.86 -12.55 -27.55
CA SER A 458 2.51 -12.79 -28.95
C SER A 458 1.17 -13.51 -29.07
N ALA A 459 0.42 -13.28 -30.16
CA ALA A 459 -0.86 -13.95 -30.40
C ALA A 459 -0.75 -15.49 -30.49
N GLY A 460 0.45 -16.02 -30.74
CA GLY A 460 0.75 -17.45 -30.70
C GLY A 460 0.98 -18.01 -29.29
N LEU A 461 1.04 -17.14 -28.27
CA LEU A 461 1.14 -17.46 -26.83
C LEU A 461 2.43 -18.22 -26.47
N ASN A 462 3.43 -18.17 -27.35
CA ASN A 462 4.68 -18.92 -27.25
C ASN A 462 5.90 -18.03 -26.96
N SER A 463 5.71 -16.71 -26.86
CA SER A 463 6.75 -15.74 -26.57
C SER A 463 6.15 -14.45 -26.00
N GLN A 464 7.00 -13.66 -25.34
CA GLN A 464 6.67 -12.36 -24.79
C GLN A 464 7.82 -11.38 -25.03
N THR A 465 7.50 -10.10 -25.13
CA THR A 465 8.44 -9.00 -25.36
C THR A 465 8.27 -8.00 -24.23
N LEU A 466 9.36 -7.72 -23.54
CA LEU A 466 9.43 -6.75 -22.45
C LEU A 466 10.14 -5.50 -22.97
N ALA A 467 9.45 -4.36 -22.90
CA ALA A 467 10.08 -3.06 -23.06
C ALA A 467 11.03 -2.79 -21.89
N ASP A 468 12.15 -2.14 -22.14
CA ASP A 468 13.14 -1.76 -21.13
C ASP A 468 12.96 -0.26 -20.86
N PHE A 469 12.33 0.07 -19.74
CA PHE A 469 12.12 1.45 -19.30
C PHE A 469 13.12 1.81 -18.21
N SER A 470 13.38 3.11 -18.06
CA SER A 470 14.14 3.63 -16.92
C SER A 470 13.56 4.93 -16.41
N LEU A 471 13.78 5.18 -15.13
CA LEU A 471 13.54 6.45 -14.45
C LEU A 471 14.84 7.04 -13.94
N GLU A 472 15.01 8.35 -14.09
CA GLU A 472 16.09 9.11 -13.47
C GLU A 472 15.57 10.43 -12.90
N LEU A 473 15.83 10.69 -11.63
CA LEU A 473 15.52 11.96 -10.98
C LEU A 473 16.80 12.79 -10.81
N LYS A 474 16.80 14.00 -11.39
CA LYS A 474 17.89 14.97 -11.28
C LYS A 474 17.46 16.23 -10.55
N ASP A 475 18.38 16.85 -9.82
CA ASP A 475 18.18 18.20 -9.29
C ASP A 475 18.36 19.29 -10.37
N SER A 476 18.13 20.55 -10.00
CA SER A 476 18.27 21.70 -10.89
C SER A 476 19.70 21.93 -11.41
N PHE A 477 20.72 21.34 -10.79
CA PHE A 477 22.11 21.39 -11.25
C PHE A 477 22.46 20.25 -12.22
N GLY A 478 21.51 19.35 -12.48
CA GLY A 478 21.69 18.18 -13.32
C GLY A 478 22.34 17.00 -12.59
N GLN A 479 22.49 17.07 -11.26
CA GLN A 479 22.99 15.96 -10.46
C GLN A 479 21.91 14.89 -10.33
N SER A 480 22.26 13.65 -10.70
CA SER A 480 21.40 12.48 -10.51
C SER A 480 21.28 12.17 -9.01
N LEU A 481 20.05 12.10 -8.52
CA LEU A 481 19.73 11.76 -7.14
C LEU A 481 19.41 10.28 -6.97
N GLN A 482 18.61 9.73 -7.90
CA GLN A 482 18.28 8.33 -7.96
C GLN A 482 17.90 7.93 -9.40
N SER A 483 18.30 6.73 -9.79
CA SER A 483 17.84 6.04 -11.00
C SER A 483 17.23 4.69 -10.65
N SER A 484 16.37 4.20 -11.54
CA SER A 484 15.77 2.86 -11.51
C SER A 484 15.72 2.37 -12.97
N ASP A 485 16.47 1.32 -13.29
CA ASP A 485 16.77 0.86 -14.67
C ASP A 485 16.87 -0.67 -14.79
N SER A 486 15.93 -1.40 -14.18
CA SER A 486 15.90 -2.86 -14.26
C SER A 486 15.51 -3.35 -15.65
N SER A 487 16.48 -3.99 -16.32
CA SER A 487 16.26 -4.66 -17.60
C SER A 487 15.35 -5.90 -17.56
N VAL A 488 14.92 -6.36 -16.37
CA VAL A 488 14.12 -7.59 -16.21
C VAL A 488 12.73 -7.35 -15.65
N ASP A 489 12.51 -6.26 -14.92
CA ASP A 489 11.23 -5.89 -14.34
C ASP A 489 10.35 -5.14 -15.34
N ASN A 490 9.05 -5.08 -15.04
CA ASN A 490 8.11 -4.22 -15.74
C ASN A 490 7.58 -3.08 -14.86
N VAL A 491 8.39 -2.72 -13.85
CA VAL A 491 8.16 -1.64 -12.92
C VAL A 491 9.47 -0.90 -12.70
N GLU A 492 9.40 0.41 -12.50
CA GLU A 492 10.52 1.20 -11.98
C GLU A 492 10.05 2.05 -10.81
N HIS A 493 10.89 2.26 -9.80
CA HIS A 493 10.47 2.94 -8.58
C HIS A 493 11.55 3.89 -8.07
N ILE A 494 11.20 5.16 -7.94
CA ILE A 494 12.01 6.14 -7.21
C ILE A 494 11.37 6.39 -5.85
N TYR A 495 12.18 6.26 -4.80
CA TYR A 495 11.74 6.51 -3.44
C TYR A 495 12.82 7.24 -2.64
N LEU A 496 12.54 8.51 -2.34
CA LEU A 496 13.46 9.37 -1.59
C LEU A 496 12.77 10.00 -0.39
N LYS A 497 13.57 10.37 0.61
CA LYS A 497 13.12 11.07 1.81
C LYS A 497 13.87 12.38 1.98
N ASN A 498 13.22 13.36 2.60
CA ASN A 498 13.80 14.63 2.98
C ASN A 498 14.40 15.41 1.79
N LEU A 499 13.65 15.50 0.69
CA LEU A 499 14.00 16.39 -0.41
C LEU A 499 13.79 17.84 0.04
N VAL A 500 14.86 18.63 -0.05
CA VAL A 500 14.87 20.05 0.28
C VAL A 500 14.11 20.87 -0.77
N PRO A 501 13.78 22.15 -0.50
CA PRO A 501 13.22 23.04 -1.50
C PRO A 501 14.04 23.07 -2.79
N GLY A 502 13.37 22.96 -3.94
CA GLY A 502 13.99 22.94 -5.24
C GLY A 502 13.14 22.30 -6.33
N ASP A 503 13.62 22.44 -7.57
CA ASP A 503 13.04 21.82 -8.75
C ASP A 503 13.85 20.57 -9.13
N TYR A 504 13.12 19.48 -9.40
CA TYR A 504 13.67 18.18 -9.75
C TYR A 504 13.07 17.68 -11.06
N THR A 505 13.91 17.28 -12.01
CA THR A 505 13.45 16.73 -13.29
C THR A 505 13.45 15.21 -13.21
N LEU A 506 12.27 14.60 -13.29
CA LEU A 506 12.11 13.18 -13.55
C LEU A 506 12.18 12.94 -15.06
N THR A 507 13.08 12.06 -15.50
CA THR A 507 13.19 11.61 -16.89
C THR A 507 12.79 10.15 -16.96
N LEU A 508 11.87 9.84 -17.86
CA LEU A 508 11.44 8.50 -18.22
C LEU A 508 11.93 8.21 -19.64
N SER A 509 12.54 7.04 -19.85
CA SER A 509 12.96 6.59 -21.18
C SER A 509 12.53 5.15 -21.46
N SER A 510 12.51 4.75 -22.73
CA SER A 510 12.28 3.35 -23.13
C SER A 510 13.08 2.98 -24.38
N ASN A 511 13.51 1.72 -24.44
CA ASN A 511 14.18 1.16 -25.61
C ASN A 511 13.24 0.96 -26.82
N MET A 512 11.92 0.88 -26.60
CA MET A 512 10.94 0.61 -27.66
C MET A 512 9.68 1.46 -27.50
N THR A 513 8.84 1.47 -28.54
CA THR A 513 7.54 2.13 -28.45
C THR A 513 6.61 1.28 -27.60
N HIS A 514 6.08 1.84 -26.52
CA HIS A 514 5.26 1.09 -25.57
C HIS A 514 4.37 2.00 -24.72
N ASP A 515 3.24 1.47 -24.26
CA ASP A 515 2.35 2.15 -23.31
C ASP A 515 2.88 2.00 -21.88
N PHE A 516 2.69 3.02 -21.05
CA PHE A 516 3.07 2.97 -19.64
C PHE A 516 2.04 3.66 -18.75
N GLY A 517 1.98 3.25 -17.48
CA GLY A 517 1.35 3.97 -16.40
C GLY A 517 2.39 4.55 -15.44
N LEU A 518 2.28 5.83 -15.12
CA LEU A 518 3.12 6.51 -14.12
C LEU A 518 2.24 7.05 -13.01
N ALA A 519 2.68 6.97 -11.77
CA ALA A 519 2.02 7.60 -10.63
C ALA A 519 3.07 8.15 -9.65
N TRP A 520 2.75 9.25 -8.99
CA TRP A 520 3.62 9.82 -7.97
C TRP A 520 2.85 10.44 -6.82
N ARG A 521 3.53 10.50 -5.67
CA ARG A 521 3.15 11.32 -4.54
C ARG A 521 4.37 11.97 -3.90
N THR A 522 4.20 13.21 -3.49
CA THR A 522 5.15 14.01 -2.73
C THR A 522 4.45 14.44 -1.45
N SER A 523 4.89 13.90 -0.32
CA SER A 523 4.42 14.30 1.01
C SER A 523 5.24 15.49 1.49
N LEU A 524 4.61 16.65 1.52
CA LEU A 524 5.23 17.90 1.99
C LEU A 524 4.94 18.11 3.48
N LEU A 525 5.77 18.91 4.13
CA LEU A 525 5.49 19.54 5.43
C LEU A 525 6.14 20.92 5.45
N TYR A 526 5.54 21.91 6.11
CA TYR A 526 6.17 23.19 6.39
C TYR A 526 7.33 23.05 7.37
N ASP A 527 8.39 23.83 7.15
CA ASP A 527 9.53 23.92 8.08
C ASP A 527 9.09 24.48 9.45
N PHE A 528 8.05 25.31 9.46
CA PHE A 528 7.45 25.93 10.63
C PHE A 528 5.92 25.77 10.62
N PRO A 529 5.39 24.62 11.07
CA PRO A 529 3.96 24.39 11.15
C PRO A 529 3.27 25.43 12.05
N SER A 530 2.15 25.98 11.57
CA SER A 530 1.42 27.05 12.26
C SER A 530 -0.08 26.86 12.05
N ALA A 531 -0.87 27.09 13.10
CA ALA A 531 -2.33 27.12 13.03
C ALA A 531 -2.90 28.55 13.09
N ASP A 532 -2.05 29.58 13.00
CA ASP A 532 -2.43 30.99 12.81
C ASP A 532 -2.67 31.22 11.32
N PHE A 533 -3.87 30.88 10.84
CA PHE A 533 -4.23 30.81 9.43
C PHE A 533 -4.57 32.18 8.83
N ASP A 534 -4.99 33.15 9.65
CA ASP A 534 -5.23 34.54 9.19
C ASP A 534 -4.01 35.46 9.37
N GLU A 535 -2.91 34.93 9.89
CA GLU A 535 -1.61 35.57 10.08
C GLU A 535 -1.70 36.84 10.94
N ASP A 536 -2.69 36.93 11.85
CA ASP A 536 -2.88 38.08 12.73
C ASP A 536 -2.04 38.02 14.02
N GLY A 537 -1.35 36.88 14.22
CA GLY A 537 -0.31 36.69 15.21
C GLY A 537 -0.79 35.99 16.47
N ASP A 538 -2.03 35.50 16.53
CA ASP A 538 -2.50 34.54 17.55
C ASP A 538 -3.22 33.33 16.93
N VAL A 539 -3.53 32.32 17.76
CA VAL A 539 -4.29 31.14 17.32
C VAL A 539 -5.59 31.10 18.11
N ASP A 540 -6.70 31.46 17.46
CA ASP A 540 -7.97 31.72 18.13
C ASP A 540 -9.21 31.11 17.43
N GLY A 541 -10.40 31.60 17.75
CA GLY A 541 -11.64 31.10 17.15
C GLY A 541 -11.78 31.38 15.65
N ARG A 542 -11.05 32.35 15.09
CA ARG A 542 -11.02 32.64 13.65
C ARG A 542 -10.25 31.58 12.90
N ASP A 543 -9.11 31.16 13.42
CA ASP A 543 -8.33 30.08 12.86
C ASP A 543 -9.10 28.75 12.90
N PHE A 544 -9.77 28.48 14.03
CA PHE A 544 -10.64 27.32 14.12
C PHE A 544 -11.73 27.34 13.04
N LEU A 545 -12.30 28.51 12.75
CA LEU A 545 -13.31 28.67 11.69
C LEU A 545 -12.71 28.51 10.29
N THR A 546 -11.45 28.92 10.07
CA THR A 546 -10.71 28.68 8.82
C THR A 546 -10.51 27.18 8.61
N TRP A 547 -9.92 26.47 9.58
CA TRP A 547 -9.80 25.01 9.54
C TRP A 547 -11.15 24.32 9.32
N GLN A 548 -12.19 24.72 10.05
CA GLN A 548 -13.52 24.13 9.92
C GLN A 548 -14.09 24.26 8.50
N ARG A 549 -13.76 25.34 7.78
CA ARG A 549 -14.19 25.55 6.39
C ARG A 549 -13.33 24.78 5.39
N GLY A 550 -12.05 24.61 5.68
CA GLY A 550 -11.12 23.82 4.85
C GLY A 550 -11.26 22.32 5.02
N TYR A 551 -11.75 21.85 6.17
CA TYR A 551 -11.79 20.44 6.55
C TYR A 551 -12.37 19.54 5.44
N GLY A 552 -11.62 18.50 5.09
CA GLY A 552 -11.94 17.58 4.00
C GLY A 552 -11.32 17.95 2.65
N THR A 553 -10.56 19.04 2.57
CA THR A 553 -9.66 19.29 1.43
C THR A 553 -8.58 18.22 1.43
N LEU A 554 -8.39 17.52 0.30
CA LEU A 554 -7.48 16.37 0.19
C LEU A 554 -6.12 16.73 -0.42
N ILE A 555 -6.06 17.80 -1.22
CA ILE A 555 -4.88 18.17 -2.00
C ILE A 555 -4.88 19.68 -2.22
N GLY A 556 -3.70 20.27 -2.09
CA GLY A 556 -3.43 21.64 -2.53
C GLY A 556 -4.07 22.70 -1.63
N ALA A 557 -4.44 22.34 -0.41
CA ALA A 557 -4.75 23.34 0.61
C ALA A 557 -3.52 24.22 0.85
N SER A 558 -3.75 25.51 1.01
CA SER A 558 -2.77 26.46 1.50
C SER A 558 -2.90 26.62 3.01
N HIS A 559 -1.86 27.18 3.64
CA HIS A 559 -1.90 27.61 5.03
C HIS A 559 -3.17 28.42 5.36
N SER A 560 -3.51 29.41 4.55
CA SER A 560 -4.70 30.25 4.75
C SER A 560 -6.06 29.52 4.58
N GLU A 561 -6.04 28.28 4.11
CA GLU A 561 -7.22 27.43 3.96
C GLU A 561 -7.36 26.40 5.09
N GLY A 562 -6.41 26.36 6.03
CA GLY A 562 -6.47 25.51 7.22
C GLY A 562 -5.44 24.38 7.29
N ASP A 563 -4.51 24.31 6.33
CA ASP A 563 -3.38 23.36 6.30
C ASP A 563 -2.24 23.89 7.18
N ALA A 564 -2.17 23.42 8.41
CA ALA A 564 -1.21 23.88 9.41
C ALA A 564 0.14 23.21 9.30
N ASP A 565 0.19 21.96 8.82
CA ASP A 565 1.41 21.17 8.75
C ASP A 565 2.09 21.19 7.38
N GLY A 566 1.41 21.65 6.33
CA GLY A 566 1.92 21.83 4.98
C GLY A 566 1.89 20.57 4.12
N ASP A 567 1.11 19.55 4.49
CA ASP A 567 0.96 18.33 3.69
C ASP A 567 -0.02 18.48 2.52
N GLY A 568 -0.73 19.61 2.48
CA GLY A 568 -1.65 20.00 1.42
C GLY A 568 -3.06 19.45 1.58
N ASP A 569 -3.38 18.78 2.68
CA ASP A 569 -4.74 18.45 3.09
C ASP A 569 -5.21 19.30 4.29
N VAL A 570 -6.50 19.21 4.65
CA VAL A 570 -7.03 19.88 5.85
C VAL A 570 -7.81 18.88 6.67
N ASP A 571 -7.22 18.43 7.78
CA ASP A 571 -7.69 17.23 8.45
C ASP A 571 -7.45 17.22 9.99
N ILE A 572 -7.33 16.02 10.58
CA ILE A 572 -7.12 15.87 12.01
C ILE A 572 -5.72 16.29 12.47
N ASP A 573 -4.70 16.20 11.64
CA ASP A 573 -3.33 16.57 11.99
C ASP A 573 -3.20 18.10 12.15
N ASP A 574 -3.90 18.87 11.32
CA ASP A 574 -3.97 20.35 11.45
C ASP A 574 -4.66 20.80 12.73
N ILE A 575 -5.81 20.19 13.08
CA ILE A 575 -6.52 20.58 14.29
C ILE A 575 -5.76 20.15 15.54
N MET A 576 -4.87 19.17 15.45
CA MET A 576 -3.96 18.82 16.54
C MET A 576 -2.89 19.91 16.73
N LEU A 577 -2.39 20.52 15.65
CA LEU A 577 -1.53 21.72 15.73
C LEU A 577 -2.28 22.91 16.32
N PHE A 578 -3.52 23.18 15.85
CA PHE A 578 -4.38 24.22 16.42
C PHE A 578 -4.54 24.08 17.93
N LYS A 579 -4.87 22.87 18.42
CA LYS A 579 -5.01 22.62 19.86
C LYS A 579 -3.71 22.85 20.63
N ALA A 580 -2.56 22.56 20.02
CA ALA A 580 -1.26 22.76 20.64
C ALA A 580 -0.85 24.23 20.71
N GLN A 581 -1.30 25.04 19.75
CA GLN A 581 -0.89 26.44 19.59
C GLN A 581 -1.94 27.45 20.10
N TYR A 582 -3.16 27.00 20.40
CA TYR A 582 -4.28 27.85 20.83
C TYR A 582 -3.93 28.83 21.96
N GLY A 583 -4.27 30.09 21.72
CA GLY A 583 -4.01 31.22 22.60
C GLY A 583 -3.04 32.23 21.97
N PRO A 584 -2.75 33.33 22.66
CA PRO A 584 -1.75 34.29 22.18
C PRO A 584 -0.39 33.60 22.11
N PRO A 585 0.49 34.00 21.16
CA PRO A 585 1.83 33.46 21.07
C PRO A 585 2.46 33.58 22.44
N ALA A 586 3.06 32.48 22.92
CA ALA A 586 3.79 32.52 24.17
C ALA A 586 4.72 33.72 24.08
N GLN A 587 4.44 34.78 24.86
CA GLN A 587 5.33 35.89 24.97
C GLN A 587 6.63 35.24 25.44
N LEU A 588 7.57 35.06 24.52
CA LEU A 588 8.97 34.97 24.85
C LEU A 588 9.22 36.33 25.48
N ALA A 589 8.90 36.43 26.77
CA ALA A 589 9.38 37.48 27.63
C ALA A 589 10.84 37.55 27.26
N SER A 590 11.23 38.67 26.69
CA SER A 590 12.58 39.01 26.33
C SER A 590 13.41 38.99 27.61
N ALA A 591 13.72 37.80 28.11
CA ALA A 591 14.64 37.53 29.20
C ALA A 591 16.06 37.46 28.62
N LEU A 592 16.36 38.38 27.70
CA LEU A 592 17.69 38.84 27.40
C LEU A 592 17.76 40.34 27.68
N THR A 593 17.26 40.77 28.84
CA THR A 593 17.97 41.84 29.55
C THR A 593 19.28 41.22 30.03
N PHE A 594 20.27 41.07 29.13
CA PHE A 594 21.64 41.14 29.62
C PHE A 594 21.71 42.49 30.32
N ALA A 595 21.82 42.46 31.65
CA ALA A 595 22.29 43.63 32.38
C ALA A 595 23.63 43.97 31.72
N VAL A 596 23.62 44.98 30.86
CA VAL A 596 24.84 45.58 30.33
C VAL A 596 25.65 45.94 31.55
N PRO A 597 26.81 45.29 31.81
CA PRO A 597 27.68 45.75 32.87
C PRO A 597 28.07 47.17 32.47
N GLU A 598 27.60 48.19 33.19
CA GLU A 598 27.99 49.57 32.91
C GLU A 598 29.53 49.62 32.91
N PRO A 599 30.18 49.91 31.78
CA PRO A 599 31.62 49.99 31.76
C PRO A 599 32.04 51.30 32.44
N SER A 600 32.82 51.19 33.51
CA SER A 600 33.92 52.11 33.80
C SER A 600 33.60 53.56 34.16
N SER A 601 32.34 53.97 34.34
CA SER A 601 31.98 55.34 34.77
C SER A 601 32.55 55.64 36.16
N ALA A 602 32.48 54.67 37.09
CA ALA A 602 33.05 54.79 38.42
C ALA A 602 34.61 54.78 38.42
N VAL A 603 35.23 54.07 37.48
CA VAL A 603 36.70 54.03 37.34
C VAL A 603 37.23 55.34 36.73
N LEU A 604 36.51 55.93 35.78
CA LEU A 604 36.84 57.25 35.24
C LEU A 604 36.61 58.38 36.25
N LEU A 605 35.57 58.29 37.09
CA LEU A 605 35.34 59.28 38.14
C LEU A 605 36.41 59.21 39.25
N THR A 606 36.77 58.00 39.68
CA THR A 606 37.80 57.80 40.70
C THR A 606 39.21 58.11 40.17
N GLY A 607 39.52 57.74 38.92
CA GLY A 607 40.77 58.11 38.25
C GLY A 607 40.89 59.62 38.01
N GLY A 608 39.80 60.29 37.62
CA GLY A 608 39.76 61.75 37.46
C GLY A 608 39.95 62.52 38.77
N LEU A 609 39.33 62.05 39.86
CA LEU A 609 39.50 62.64 41.18
C LEU A 609 40.92 62.44 41.74
N LEU A 610 41.54 61.27 41.54
CA LEU A 610 42.94 61.04 41.94
C LEU A 610 43.92 61.92 41.15
N ALA A 611 43.74 62.06 39.84
CA ALA A 611 44.58 62.91 39.01
C ALA A 611 44.47 64.40 39.41
N PHE A 612 43.27 64.85 39.79
CA PHE A 612 43.05 66.22 40.26
C PHE A 612 43.69 66.49 41.63
N LEU A 613 43.65 65.50 42.54
CA LEU A 613 44.27 65.60 43.87
C LEU A 613 45.81 65.52 43.81
N LEU A 614 46.38 64.72 42.90
CA LEU A 614 47.83 64.61 42.72
C LEU A 614 48.44 65.85 42.05
N ARG A 615 47.71 66.55 41.16
CA ARG A 615 48.17 67.80 40.53
C ARG A 615 48.26 68.97 41.51
N ARG A 616 47.54 68.93 42.63
CA ARG A 616 47.59 69.99 43.67
C ARG A 616 48.81 69.91 44.59
N ARG A 617 49.57 68.82 44.58
CA ARG A 617 50.77 68.65 45.43
C ARG A 617 52.09 69.07 44.79
N HIS A 618 52.11 69.48 43.52
CA HIS A 618 53.32 69.88 42.79
C HIS A 618 53.41 71.39 42.46
N ARG A 619 52.66 72.24 43.16
CA ARG A 619 52.90 73.68 43.20
C ARG A 619 53.03 74.16 44.65
N VAL A 620 54.23 73.95 45.21
CA VAL A 620 54.88 74.82 46.20
C VAL A 620 56.34 74.89 45.79
#